data_AF-A0AAW9B8F0-F1
#
_entry.id   AF-A0AAW9B8F0-F1
#
_cell.length_a   1.000
_cell.length_b   1.000
_cell.length_c   1.000
_cell.angle_alpha   90.00
_cell.angle_beta   90.00
_cell.angle_gamma   90.00
#
_symmetry.space_group_name_H-M   'P 1'
#
loop_
_entity.id
_entity.type
_entity.pdbx_description
1 polymer ?
#
loop_
_entity_poly.entity_id
_entity_poly.type
_entity_poly.pdbx_seq_one_letter_code
_entity_poly.pdbx_strand_id
1 'polypeptide(L)'
;MFLRPQHFQQHERAISNEYKGLHSLGGSYTWGVWNCRVKEHALKTGLIELDNLQAILPDMTLIDFSATTSFLSPLKVKKGTENTLVKVIVPLSKV
;
A
#
# COMPACT_ATOMS: atom_id res chain seq x y z
N MET A 1 18.08 30.05 13.37
CA MET A 1 17.69 29.52 12.04
C MET A 1 16.19 29.30 12.05
N PHE A 2 15.44 29.80 11.06
CA PHE A 2 13.99 29.60 11.00
C PHE A 2 13.66 28.30 10.27
N LEU A 3 12.80 27.47 10.88
CA LEU A 3 12.29 26.26 10.26
C LEU A 3 11.34 26.62 9.12
N ARG A 4 11.59 26.02 7.96
CA ARG A 4 10.73 26.11 6.77
C ARG A 4 10.23 24.70 6.44
N PRO A 5 9.06 24.55 5.79
CA PRO A 5 8.56 23.25 5.35
C PRO A 5 9.59 22.44 4.54
N GLN A 6 10.43 23.12 3.77
CA GLN A 6 11.51 22.51 2.98
C GLN A 6 12.51 21.71 3.83
N HIS A 7 12.83 22.14 5.05
CA HIS A 7 13.77 21.41 5.90
C HIS A 7 13.22 20.03 6.29
N PHE A 8 11.93 19.97 6.62
CA PHE A 8 11.24 18.71 6.94
C PHE A 8 11.11 17.84 5.70
N GLN A 9 10.71 18.41 4.57
CA GLN A 9 10.58 17.65 3.32
C GLN A 9 11.90 17.02 2.88
N GLN A 10 13.03 17.73 3.00
CA GLN A 10 14.34 17.18 2.67
C GLN A 10 14.80 16.13 3.68
N HIS A 11 14.51 16.33 4.97
CA HIS A 11 14.79 15.34 6.00
C HIS A 11 14.03 14.03 5.78
N GLU A 12 12.72 14.09 5.52
CA GLU A 12 11.89 12.93 5.19
C GLU A 12 12.40 12.19 3.93
N ARG A 13 12.83 12.94 2.91
CA ARG A 13 13.44 12.36 1.70
C ARG A 13 14.76 11.64 2.00
N ALA A 14 15.62 12.22 2.83
CA ALA A 14 16.89 11.60 3.21
C ALA A 14 16.66 10.28 3.93
N ILE A 15 15.74 10.26 4.91
CA ILE A 15 15.35 9.04 5.65
C ILE A 15 14.79 7.99 4.69
N SER A 16 13.85 8.37 3.81
CA SER A 16 13.28 7.44 2.83
C SER A 16 14.35 6.83 1.92
N ASN A 17 15.32 7.64 1.47
CA ASN A 17 16.41 7.17 0.63
C ASN A 17 17.34 6.18 1.35
N GLU A 18 17.60 6.39 2.64
CA GLU A 18 18.39 5.48 3.47
C GLU A 18 17.72 4.10 3.58
N TYR A 19 16.43 4.04 3.90
CA TYR A 19 15.69 2.78 3.95
C TYR A 19 15.64 2.06 2.60
N LYS A 20 15.47 2.81 1.50
CA LYS A 20 15.54 2.26 0.14
C LYS A 20 16.89 1.63 -0.15
N GLY A 21 17.98 2.30 0.25
CA GLY A 21 19.34 1.78 0.12
C GLY A 21 19.54 0.48 0.89
N LEU A 22 19.18 0.45 2.17
CA LEU A 22 19.27 -0.76 3.01
C LEU A 22 18.49 -1.94 2.40
N HIS A 23 17.28 -1.69 1.94
CA HIS A 23 16.43 -2.71 1.34
C HIS A 23 17.01 -3.25 0.03
N SER A 24 17.53 -2.36 -0.84
CA SER A 24 18.15 -2.73 -2.11
C SER A 24 19.38 -3.63 -1.94
N LEU A 25 20.08 -3.49 -0.81
CA LEU A 25 21.26 -4.30 -0.48
C LEU A 25 20.90 -5.61 0.24
N GLY A 26 19.66 -5.75 0.73
CA GLY A 26 19.22 -6.92 1.50
C GLY A 26 18.95 -8.18 0.67
N GLY A 27 18.80 -8.05 -0.64
CA GLY A 27 18.61 -9.18 -1.56
C GLY A 27 17.68 -8.86 -2.73
N SER A 28 17.61 -9.76 -3.71
CA SER A 28 16.69 -9.61 -4.84
C SER A 28 15.24 -9.91 -4.42
N TYR A 29 14.29 -9.15 -4.98
CA TYR A 29 12.85 -9.38 -4.82
C TYR A 29 12.33 -9.39 -3.38
N THR A 30 12.92 -8.57 -2.50
CA THR A 30 12.51 -8.38 -1.11
C THR A 30 11.22 -7.54 -0.95
N TRP A 31 10.34 -7.53 -1.94
CA TRP A 31 9.07 -6.82 -1.99
C TRP A 31 7.92 -7.80 -2.25
N GLY A 32 6.69 -7.44 -1.91
CA GLY A 32 5.55 -8.35 -2.02
C GLY A 32 4.43 -8.05 -1.02
N VAL A 33 3.58 -9.05 -0.80
CA VAL A 33 2.45 -8.98 0.14
C VAL A 33 2.76 -9.92 1.31
N TRP A 34 2.73 -9.40 2.52
CA TRP A 34 2.92 -10.18 3.75
C TRP A 34 1.60 -10.52 4.43
N ASN A 35 0.63 -9.61 4.39
CA ASN A 35 -0.68 -9.82 4.95
C ASN A 35 -1.74 -9.20 4.03
N CYS A 36 -2.81 -9.93 3.78
CA CYS A 36 -3.96 -9.44 3.03
C CYS A 36 -5.20 -10.19 3.52
N ARG A 37 -6.11 -9.48 4.17
CA ARG A 37 -7.35 -10.05 4.68
C ARG A 37 -8.54 -9.36 4.03
N VAL A 38 -9.36 -10.14 3.35
CA VAL A 38 -10.64 -9.71 2.78
C VAL A 38 -11.73 -9.90 3.82
N LYS A 39 -12.65 -8.94 3.90
CA LYS A 39 -13.79 -8.99 4.81
C LYS A 39 -14.86 -9.95 4.28
N GLU A 40 -14.94 -11.14 4.87
CA GLU A 40 -15.80 -12.23 4.39
C GLU A 40 -17.29 -11.85 4.33
N HIS A 41 -17.77 -11.05 5.27
CA HIS A 41 -19.17 -10.60 5.29
C HIS A 41 -19.54 -9.72 4.08
N ALA A 42 -18.59 -8.94 3.56
CA ALA A 42 -18.81 -8.08 2.40
C ALA A 42 -18.92 -8.88 1.09
N LEU A 43 -18.25 -10.04 1.01
CA LEU A 43 -18.31 -10.90 -0.16
C LEU A 43 -19.75 -11.40 -0.44
N LYS A 44 -20.54 -11.62 0.63
CA LYS A 44 -21.94 -12.04 0.52
C LYS A 44 -22.84 -11.03 -0.18
N THR A 45 -22.46 -9.74 -0.18
CA THR A 45 -23.20 -8.66 -0.85
C THR A 45 -22.61 -8.31 -2.21
N GLY A 46 -21.61 -9.05 -2.70
CA GLY A 46 -20.90 -8.77 -3.95
C GLY A 46 -19.92 -7.60 -3.84
N LEU A 47 -19.48 -7.28 -2.63
CA LEU A 47 -18.47 -6.27 -2.35
C LEU A 47 -17.15 -6.94 -1.96
N ILE A 48 -16.03 -6.35 -2.40
CA ILE A 48 -14.70 -6.71 -1.95
C ILE A 48 -14.20 -5.57 -1.08
N GLU A 49 -14.03 -5.86 0.21
CA GLU A 49 -13.49 -4.96 1.23
C GLU A 49 -12.27 -5.62 1.86
N LEU A 50 -11.26 -4.84 2.24
CA LEU A 50 -10.09 -5.33 2.96
C LEU A 50 -10.19 -4.93 4.42
N ASP A 51 -9.92 -5.87 5.32
CA ASP A 51 -9.73 -5.61 6.75
C ASP A 51 -8.29 -5.14 7.03
N ASN A 52 -7.32 -5.71 6.31
CA ASN A 52 -5.90 -5.41 6.45
C ASN A 52 -5.14 -5.70 5.16
N LEU A 53 -4.10 -4.91 4.88
CA LEU A 53 -3.13 -5.15 3.82
C LEU A 53 -1.75 -4.63 4.26
N GLN A 54 -0.77 -5.51 4.30
CA GLN A 54 0.63 -5.19 4.53
C GLN A 54 1.46 -5.67 3.35
N ALA A 55 2.09 -4.72 2.67
CA ALA A 55 2.84 -4.97 1.45
C ALA A 55 3.97 -3.96 1.27
N ILE A 56 4.98 -4.34 0.51
CA ILE A 56 6.04 -3.45 0.02
C ILE A 56 5.99 -3.52 -1.50
N LEU A 57 5.92 -2.37 -2.16
CA LEU A 57 5.94 -2.28 -3.61
C LEU A 57 7.38 -2.38 -4.16
N PRO A 58 7.56 -2.68 -5.45
CA PRO A 58 8.89 -2.69 -6.08
C PRO A 58 9.65 -1.36 -6.00
N ASP A 59 8.96 -0.23 -5.81
CA ASP A 59 9.55 1.11 -5.60
C ASP A 59 9.85 1.42 -4.12
N MET A 60 9.69 0.42 -3.26
CA MET A 60 9.82 0.43 -1.81
C MET A 60 8.82 1.30 -1.07
N THR A 61 7.68 1.58 -1.70
CA THR A 61 6.53 2.12 -0.99
C THR A 61 5.99 1.06 -0.03
N LEU A 62 6.01 1.36 1.27
CA LEU A 62 5.36 0.56 2.29
C LEU A 62 3.86 0.83 2.27
N ILE A 63 3.06 -0.22 2.13
CA ILE A 63 1.63 -0.22 2.40
C ILE A 63 1.43 -0.88 3.77
N ASP A 64 0.92 -0.10 4.71
CA ASP A 64 0.36 -0.59 5.97
C ASP A 64 -1.06 -0.07 6.11
N PHE A 65 -2.00 -0.87 5.60
CA PHE A 65 -3.42 -0.57 5.64
C PHE A 65 -4.10 -1.42 6.71
N SER A 66 -4.88 -0.75 7.55
CA SER A 66 -5.84 -1.38 8.45
C SER A 66 -7.17 -0.65 8.29
N ALA A 67 -8.29 -1.39 8.35
CA ALA A 67 -9.63 -0.81 8.24
C ALA A 67 -9.90 0.30 9.29
N THR A 68 -9.13 0.36 10.37
CA THR A 68 -9.21 1.41 11.39
C THR A 68 -8.45 2.69 11.01
N THR A 69 -7.43 2.61 10.16
CA THR A 69 -6.50 3.72 9.88
C THR A 69 -6.67 4.36 8.51
N SER A 70 -7.33 3.69 7.56
CA SER A 70 -7.47 4.18 6.19
C SER A 70 -8.78 3.75 5.53
N PHE A 71 -9.26 4.57 4.60
CA PHE A 71 -10.52 4.35 3.88
C PHE A 71 -10.24 3.88 2.45
N LEU A 72 -10.01 2.58 2.27
CA LEU A 72 -10.18 1.95 0.96
C LEU A 72 -11.68 1.80 0.68
N SER A 73 -12.14 2.31 -0.45
CA SER A 73 -13.55 2.18 -0.84
C SER A 73 -13.86 0.74 -1.27
N PRO A 74 -15.01 0.16 -0.86
CA PRO A 74 -15.42 -1.17 -1.28
C PRO A 74 -15.50 -1.30 -2.79
N LEU A 75 -14.91 -2.36 -3.34
CA LEU A 75 -15.01 -2.66 -4.77
C LEU A 75 -16.26 -3.49 -5.04
N LYS A 76 -17.21 -2.92 -5.77
CA LYS A 76 -18.43 -3.62 -6.19
C LYS A 76 -18.18 -4.52 -7.40
N VAL A 77 -18.46 -5.81 -7.25
CA VAL A 77 -18.36 -6.79 -8.34
C VAL A 77 -19.69 -6.85 -9.10
N LYS A 78 -19.63 -6.78 -10.43
CA LYS A 78 -20.83 -6.92 -11.27
C LYS A 78 -21.28 -8.38 -11.31
N LYS A 79 -22.60 -8.60 -11.42
CA LYS A 79 -23.15 -9.95 -11.63
C LYS A 79 -22.62 -10.52 -12.96
N GLY A 80 -22.25 -11.80 -12.96
CA GLY A 80 -21.67 -12.49 -14.12
C GLY A 80 -20.17 -12.26 -14.33
N THR A 81 -19.48 -11.59 -13.40
CA THR A 81 -18.01 -11.51 -13.41
C THR A 81 -17.42 -12.76 -12.76
N GLU A 82 -16.63 -13.51 -13.51
CA GLU A 82 -15.96 -14.73 -13.06
C GLU A 82 -14.46 -14.68 -13.42
N ASN A 83 -13.64 -15.42 -12.68
CA ASN A 83 -12.20 -15.60 -12.93
C ASN A 83 -11.41 -14.30 -13.25
N THR A 84 -11.72 -13.21 -12.54
CA THR A 84 -11.13 -11.89 -12.81
C THR A 84 -10.17 -11.49 -11.68
N LEU A 85 -8.97 -11.06 -12.04
CA LEU A 85 -7.98 -10.56 -11.09
C LEU A 85 -8.40 -9.20 -10.51
N VAL A 86 -8.44 -9.13 -9.18
CA VAL A 86 -8.63 -7.89 -8.43
C VAL A 86 -7.27 -7.36 -8.01
N LYS A 87 -7.04 -6.07 -8.21
CA LYS A 87 -5.76 -5.41 -7.90
C LYS A 87 -6.00 -4.27 -6.94
N VAL A 88 -5.11 -4.15 -5.96
CA VAL A 88 -4.98 -2.92 -5.16
C VAL A 88 -4.01 -2.01 -5.89
N ILE A 89 -4.41 -0.75 -6.08
CA ILE A 89 -3.60 0.25 -6.78
C ILE A 89 -3.21 1.34 -5.80
N VAL A 90 -1.96 1.78 -5.89
CA VAL A 90 -1.45 2.94 -5.16
C VAL A 90 -0.96 3.95 -6.19
N PRO A 91 -1.39 5.22 -6.11
CA PRO A 91 -0.87 6.26 -6.99
C PRO A 91 0.64 6.40 -6.81
N LEU A 92 1.36 6.53 -7.92
CA LEU A 92 2.77 6.89 -7.89
C LEU A 92 2.93 8.26 -7.21
N SER A 93 3.69 8.29 -6.13
CA SER A 93 4.10 9.56 -5.53
C SER A 93 5.08 10.24 -6.50
N LYS A 94 4.72 11.42 -6.99
CA LYS A 94 5.69 12.29 -7.67
C LYS A 94 6.65 12.81 -6.60
N VAL A 95 7.83 12.21 -6.52
CA VAL A 95 8.95 12.70 -5.71
C VAL A 95 9.34 14.11 -6.17
#